data_AF-A0A0Q9PTD2-F1
#
_entry.id   AF-A0A0Q9PTD2-F1
#
_cell.length_a   1.000
_cell.length_b   1.000
_cell.length_c   1.000
_cell.angle_alpha   90.00
_cell.angle_beta   90.00
_cell.angle_gamma   90.00
#
_symmetry.space_group_name_H-M   'P 1'
#
loop_
_entity.id
_entity.type
_entity.pdbx_description
1 polymer ?
#
loop_
_entity_poly.entity_id
_entity_poly.type
_entity_poly.pdbx_seq_one_letter_code
_entity_poly.pdbx_strand_id
1 'polypeptide(L)'
;MALDAATAASGEPSTATLLARAQQVADQLQSEAREEAERLTADLATLRAEARRLMAEAERDRAEAARARKQAEEVLAGASEEAATIVLDANEQASLLMTAAGSARDQQVEAARAESEKLRAQAADDAVSLRAESQELRDSAAAERDALLEAARVEAEQTVTGAQETAARLVEEARAAGQQHLDSATAEAETLRASASAESARIRDEASLHVEDLRRTTGAEVEQMRLAAEETLAAARAESDDKLRHASEQTEWATQTVQSVLAGAATEADSIRKAAHADAGDHVRRARERAHGIIAAIDARVAIELAEGKQRAAEIEHAASQAAAERTAEAKAVLEQAHTEAERIMADATDESERAVERLERRRAEAESGAARLRALVAEEVTRSRAEAAEDRRSAREEALAMVADGRAEADQLRDGARRAVERARAEIAQLQTQRDSIAAELARLSGVIEALSVPERATGAPSSSSQTPDQENSDA
;
A
#
# COMPACT_ATOMS: atom_id res chain seq x y z
N MET A 1 -104.72 -76.80 52.09
CA MET A 1 -105.08 -78.15 52.57
C MET A 1 -104.35 -78.36 53.88
N ALA A 2 -104.93 -78.87 54.96
CA ALA A 2 -106.34 -79.23 55.18
C ALA A 2 -107.06 -78.20 56.06
N LEU A 3 -108.38 -78.35 56.20
CA LEU A 3 -109.14 -77.73 57.30
C LEU A 3 -109.13 -78.68 58.49
N ASP A 4 -109.18 -78.14 59.70
CA ASP A 4 -110.10 -78.66 60.71
C ASP A 4 -110.60 -77.51 61.60
N ALA A 5 -111.78 -77.64 62.20
CA ALA A 5 -112.50 -76.50 62.79
C ALA A 5 -113.14 -76.82 64.14
N ALA A 6 -112.92 -75.96 65.14
CA ALA A 6 -113.54 -76.08 66.46
C ALA A 6 -113.90 -74.72 67.08
N THR A 7 -115.22 -74.47 67.18
CA THR A 7 -115.93 -73.69 68.21
C THR A 7 -115.46 -72.27 68.58
N ALA A 8 -116.39 -71.31 68.44
CA ALA A 8 -116.25 -69.96 68.96
C ALA A 8 -116.47 -69.88 70.48
N ALA A 9 -115.75 -68.96 71.13
CA ALA A 9 -116.08 -68.46 72.47
C ALA A 9 -115.82 -66.94 72.51
N SER A 10 -116.90 -66.15 72.48
CA SER A 10 -116.81 -64.69 72.63
C SER A 10 -116.62 -64.33 74.10
N GLY A 11 -115.37 -64.09 74.50
CA GLY A 11 -114.99 -63.58 75.80
C GLY A 11 -113.96 -62.46 75.66
N GLU A 12 -114.03 -61.46 76.53
CA GLU A 12 -113.14 -60.30 76.51
C GLU A 12 -111.67 -60.72 76.75
N PRO A 13 -110.68 -60.00 76.19
CA PRO A 13 -109.27 -60.31 76.40
C PRO A 13 -108.87 -60.11 77.87
N SER A 14 -108.89 -61.21 78.63
CA SER A 14 -108.42 -61.25 80.01
C SER A 14 -107.05 -60.59 80.15
N THR A 15 -106.90 -59.72 81.14
CA THR A 15 -105.66 -58.96 81.39
C THR A 15 -104.44 -59.87 81.53
N ALA A 16 -104.61 -61.13 81.95
CA ALA A 16 -103.55 -62.12 82.03
C ALA A 16 -102.92 -62.49 80.66
N THR A 17 -103.69 -62.55 79.57
CA THR A 17 -103.13 -62.87 78.24
C THR A 17 -102.43 -61.68 77.61
N LEU A 18 -102.91 -60.46 77.88
CA LEU A 18 -102.19 -59.22 77.57
C LEU A 18 -100.89 -59.12 78.37
N LEU A 19 -100.90 -59.47 79.66
CA LEU A 19 -99.70 -59.48 80.50
C LEU A 19 -98.67 -60.52 80.01
N ALA A 20 -99.11 -61.73 79.69
CA ALA A 20 -98.23 -62.79 79.15
C ALA A 20 -97.62 -62.40 77.79
N ARG A 21 -98.41 -61.79 76.89
CA ARG A 21 -97.89 -61.29 75.60
C ARG A 21 -96.96 -60.08 75.77
N ALA A 22 -97.24 -59.19 76.72
CA ALA A 22 -96.35 -58.09 77.07
C ALA A 22 -95.02 -58.60 77.66
N GLN A 23 -95.05 -59.63 78.51
CA GLN A 23 -93.85 -60.28 79.03
C GLN A 23 -93.05 -60.95 77.91
N GLN A 24 -93.69 -61.72 77.02
CA GLN A 24 -93.01 -62.35 75.87
C GLN A 24 -92.37 -61.31 74.95
N VAL A 25 -93.03 -60.18 74.69
CA VAL A 25 -92.46 -59.07 73.91
C VAL A 25 -91.33 -58.36 74.67
N ALA A 26 -91.43 -58.20 75.99
CA ALA A 26 -90.35 -57.64 76.81
C ALA A 26 -89.11 -58.56 76.86
N ASP A 27 -89.32 -59.87 76.97
CA ASP A 27 -88.25 -60.87 76.94
C ASP A 27 -87.59 -60.93 75.55
N GLN A 28 -88.39 -60.88 74.47
CA GLN A 28 -87.90 -60.82 73.09
C GLN A 28 -87.12 -59.53 72.81
N LEU A 29 -87.64 -58.36 73.21
CA LEU A 29 -86.91 -57.09 73.11
C LEU A 29 -85.64 -57.10 73.97
N GLN A 30 -85.62 -57.84 75.09
CA GLN A 30 -84.42 -58.00 75.91
C GLN A 30 -83.39 -58.96 75.29
N SER A 31 -83.78 -59.97 74.52
CA SER A 31 -82.85 -60.74 73.69
C SER A 31 -82.34 -59.95 72.50
N GLU A 32 -83.23 -59.29 71.74
CA GLU A 32 -82.86 -58.49 70.56
C GLU A 32 -81.93 -57.33 70.95
N ALA A 33 -82.19 -56.63 72.05
CA ALA A 33 -81.31 -55.58 72.56
C ALA A 33 -79.97 -56.11 73.14
N ARG A 34 -79.91 -57.38 73.58
CA ARG A 34 -78.63 -58.02 73.97
C ARG A 34 -77.81 -58.40 72.74
N GLU A 35 -78.43 -59.07 71.76
CA GLU A 35 -77.78 -59.45 70.50
C GLU A 35 -77.29 -58.21 69.74
N GLU A 36 -78.07 -57.12 69.73
CA GLU A 36 -77.63 -55.85 69.15
C GLU A 36 -76.51 -55.18 69.98
N ALA A 37 -76.57 -55.19 71.31
CA ALA A 37 -75.48 -54.67 72.14
C ALA A 37 -74.17 -55.48 71.99
N GLU A 38 -74.26 -56.80 71.84
CA GLU A 38 -73.13 -57.69 71.57
C GLU A 38 -72.56 -57.44 70.17
N ARG A 39 -73.40 -57.33 69.15
CA ARG A 39 -73.02 -56.93 67.78
C ARG A 39 -72.29 -55.59 67.77
N LEU A 40 -72.90 -54.54 68.33
CA LEU A 40 -72.30 -53.20 68.40
C LEU A 40 -71.00 -53.21 69.22
N THR A 41 -70.86 -54.08 70.22
CA THR A 41 -69.60 -54.25 70.96
C THR A 41 -68.52 -54.93 70.12
N ALA A 42 -68.87 -55.91 69.29
CA ALA A 42 -67.96 -56.57 68.35
C ALA A 42 -67.54 -55.64 67.20
N ASP A 43 -68.47 -54.85 66.65
CA ASP A 43 -68.20 -53.85 65.62
C ASP A 43 -67.27 -52.73 66.18
N LEU A 44 -67.57 -52.23 67.38
CA LEU A 44 -66.69 -51.29 68.09
C LEU A 44 -65.32 -51.89 68.44
N ALA A 45 -65.22 -53.20 68.68
CA ALA A 45 -63.93 -53.87 68.89
C ALA A 45 -63.12 -53.94 67.59
N THR A 46 -63.77 -54.25 66.48
CA THR A 46 -63.18 -54.28 65.13
C THR A 46 -62.68 -52.90 64.72
N LEU A 47 -63.54 -51.87 64.78
CA LEU A 47 -63.18 -50.48 64.47
C LEU A 47 -62.03 -49.95 65.37
N ARG A 48 -61.96 -50.36 66.64
CA ARG A 48 -60.84 -50.03 67.54
C ARG A 48 -59.55 -50.76 67.17
N ALA A 49 -59.62 -51.97 66.62
CA ALA A 49 -58.44 -52.69 66.11
C ALA A 49 -57.93 -52.05 64.82
N GLU A 50 -58.82 -51.70 63.90
CA GLU A 50 -58.51 -51.00 62.64
C GLU A 50 -57.93 -49.60 62.90
N ALA A 51 -58.54 -48.81 63.78
CA ALA A 51 -58.01 -47.49 64.16
C ALA A 51 -56.60 -47.58 64.76
N ARG A 52 -56.33 -48.57 65.62
CA ARG A 52 -54.98 -48.83 66.15
C ARG A 52 -53.99 -49.25 65.05
N ARG A 53 -54.42 -50.05 64.08
CA ARG A 53 -53.60 -50.45 62.94
C ARG A 53 -53.24 -49.23 62.08
N LEU A 54 -54.22 -48.40 61.72
CA LEU A 54 -54.02 -47.18 60.92
C LEU A 54 -53.14 -46.16 61.65
N MET A 55 -53.26 -46.03 62.98
CA MET A 55 -52.33 -45.22 63.78
C MET A 55 -50.89 -45.76 63.71
N ALA A 56 -50.69 -47.07 63.88
CA ALA A 56 -49.37 -47.70 63.81
C ALA A 56 -48.75 -47.69 62.40
N GLU A 57 -49.57 -47.69 61.35
CA GLU A 57 -49.13 -47.49 59.96
C GLU A 57 -48.73 -46.01 59.73
N ALA A 58 -49.58 -45.05 60.10
CA ALA A 58 -49.25 -43.62 60.00
C ALA A 58 -48.04 -43.18 60.86
N GLU A 59 -47.77 -43.84 61.99
CA GLU A 59 -46.55 -43.63 62.78
C GLU A 59 -45.28 -44.14 62.07
N ARG A 60 -45.37 -45.27 61.36
CA ARG A 60 -44.26 -45.78 60.53
C ARG A 60 -43.98 -44.86 59.36
N ASP A 61 -45.02 -44.42 58.66
CA ASP A 61 -44.91 -43.53 57.49
C ASP A 61 -44.31 -42.18 57.89
N ARG A 62 -44.73 -41.62 59.03
CA ARG A 62 -44.10 -40.40 59.61
C ARG A 62 -42.64 -40.63 59.98
N ALA A 63 -42.31 -41.77 60.58
CA ALA A 63 -40.92 -42.09 60.92
C ALA A 63 -40.07 -42.34 59.66
N GLU A 64 -40.64 -42.84 58.57
CA GLU A 64 -39.98 -43.00 57.27
C GLU A 64 -39.76 -41.66 56.58
N ALA A 65 -40.79 -40.82 56.48
CA ALA A 65 -40.68 -39.47 55.95
C ALA A 65 -39.65 -38.63 56.73
N ALA A 66 -39.55 -38.80 58.05
CA ALA A 66 -38.53 -38.17 58.87
C ALA A 66 -37.10 -38.69 58.57
N ARG A 67 -36.92 -39.99 58.33
CA ARG A 67 -35.64 -40.57 57.89
C ARG A 67 -35.25 -40.05 56.51
N ALA A 68 -36.16 -40.09 55.55
CA ALA A 68 -35.96 -39.63 54.17
C ALA A 68 -35.61 -38.13 54.12
N ARG A 69 -36.32 -37.30 54.90
CA ARG A 69 -35.97 -35.88 55.07
C ARG A 69 -34.58 -35.68 55.63
N LYS A 70 -34.22 -36.36 56.73
CA LYS A 70 -32.89 -36.23 57.33
C LYS A 70 -31.79 -36.64 56.34
N GLN A 71 -32.00 -37.70 55.58
CA GLN A 71 -31.06 -38.13 54.54
C GLN A 71 -30.96 -37.11 53.39
N ALA A 72 -32.07 -36.49 52.98
CA ALA A 72 -32.06 -35.42 51.97
C ALA A 72 -31.37 -34.14 52.48
N GLU A 73 -31.56 -33.79 53.75
CA GLU A 73 -30.89 -32.68 54.44
C GLU A 73 -29.37 -32.93 54.54
N GLU A 74 -28.95 -34.16 54.85
CA GLU A 74 -27.55 -34.59 54.87
C GLU A 74 -26.90 -34.57 53.48
N VAL A 75 -27.59 -35.07 52.45
CA VAL A 75 -27.10 -35.04 51.05
C VAL A 75 -27.00 -33.61 50.52
N LEU A 76 -27.98 -32.74 50.83
CA LEU A 76 -27.95 -31.34 50.42
C LEU A 76 -26.83 -30.57 51.12
N ALA A 77 -26.55 -30.85 52.39
CA ALA A 77 -25.42 -30.28 53.12
C ALA A 77 -24.08 -30.69 52.48
N GLY A 78 -23.88 -31.98 52.24
CA GLY A 78 -22.66 -32.49 51.59
C GLY A 78 -22.45 -31.91 50.19
N ALA A 79 -23.49 -31.91 49.34
CA ALA A 79 -23.43 -31.31 48.02
C ALA A 79 -23.14 -29.78 48.05
N SER A 80 -23.57 -29.08 49.11
CA SER A 80 -23.26 -27.65 49.30
C SER A 80 -21.80 -27.42 49.72
N GLU A 81 -21.23 -28.31 50.53
CA GLU A 81 -19.82 -28.29 50.95
C GLU A 81 -18.88 -28.66 49.79
N GLU A 82 -19.23 -29.68 48.99
CA GLU A 82 -18.55 -30.02 47.75
C GLU A 82 -18.59 -28.86 46.74
N ALA A 83 -19.76 -28.25 46.53
CA ALA A 83 -19.89 -27.10 45.63
C ALA A 83 -19.08 -25.88 46.11
N ALA A 84 -19.05 -25.60 47.42
CA ALA A 84 -18.21 -24.54 47.98
C ALA A 84 -16.71 -24.82 47.76
N THR A 85 -16.28 -26.07 47.94
CA THR A 85 -14.90 -26.51 47.70
C THR A 85 -14.51 -26.35 46.23
N ILE A 86 -15.34 -26.83 45.30
CA ILE A 86 -15.12 -26.68 43.85
C ILE A 86 -15.03 -25.20 43.44
N VAL A 87 -15.83 -24.32 44.04
CA VAL A 87 -15.77 -22.87 43.79
C VAL A 87 -14.48 -22.25 44.34
N LEU A 88 -13.97 -22.69 45.49
CA LEU A 88 -12.68 -22.23 46.02
C LEU A 88 -11.52 -22.68 45.12
N ASP A 89 -11.44 -23.97 44.80
CA ASP A 89 -10.41 -24.55 43.92
C ASP A 89 -10.40 -23.86 42.54
N ALA A 90 -11.57 -23.60 41.96
CA ALA A 90 -11.68 -22.92 40.68
C ALA A 90 -11.20 -21.46 40.74
N ASN A 91 -11.42 -20.75 41.86
CA ASN A 91 -10.91 -19.40 42.06
C ASN A 91 -9.39 -19.38 42.28
N GLU A 92 -8.82 -20.36 42.99
CA GLU A 92 -7.36 -20.49 43.12
C GLU A 92 -6.71 -20.79 41.77
N GLN A 93 -7.25 -21.75 41.00
CA GLN A 93 -6.78 -22.07 39.65
C GLN A 93 -6.88 -20.87 38.70
N ALA A 94 -7.97 -20.09 38.76
CA ALA A 94 -8.12 -18.85 37.98
C ALA A 94 -7.07 -17.79 38.39
N SER A 95 -6.81 -17.62 39.69
CA SER A 95 -5.81 -16.69 40.20
C SER A 95 -4.37 -17.08 39.77
N LEU A 96 -4.04 -18.37 39.84
CA LEU A 96 -2.77 -18.91 39.35
C LEU A 96 -2.62 -18.71 37.83
N LEU A 97 -3.67 -18.98 37.05
CA LEU A 97 -3.68 -18.77 35.60
C LEU A 97 -3.53 -17.29 35.23
N MET A 98 -4.23 -16.39 35.92
CA MET A 98 -4.08 -14.93 35.71
C MET A 98 -2.67 -14.44 36.06
N THR A 99 -2.08 -14.96 37.14
CA THR A 99 -0.71 -14.63 37.56
C THR A 99 0.31 -15.12 36.52
N ALA A 100 0.19 -16.37 36.07
CA ALA A 100 1.05 -16.96 35.05
C ALA A 100 0.92 -16.22 33.70
N ALA A 101 -0.31 -15.88 33.28
CA ALA A 101 -0.55 -15.08 32.07
C ALA A 101 0.03 -13.67 32.17
N GLY A 102 -0.04 -13.03 33.35
CA GLY A 102 0.61 -11.76 33.63
C GLY A 102 2.13 -11.84 33.49
N SER A 103 2.78 -12.82 34.14
CA SER A 103 4.23 -13.03 34.01
C SER A 103 4.66 -13.38 32.58
N ALA A 104 3.88 -14.18 31.85
CA ALA A 104 4.16 -14.50 30.45
C ALA A 104 4.03 -13.28 29.53
N ARG A 105 3.01 -12.43 29.74
CA ARG A 105 2.87 -11.14 29.04
C ARG A 105 4.09 -10.26 29.28
N ASP A 106 4.50 -10.12 30.54
CA ASP A 106 5.58 -9.19 30.91
C ASP A 106 6.94 -9.69 30.39
N GLN A 107 7.19 -11.00 30.39
CA GLN A 107 8.36 -11.60 29.71
C GLN A 107 8.36 -11.34 28.20
N GLN A 108 7.20 -11.42 27.53
CA GLN A 108 7.09 -11.12 26.09
C GLN A 108 7.30 -9.62 25.80
N VAL A 109 6.84 -8.72 26.68
CA VAL A 109 7.08 -7.28 26.55
C VAL A 109 8.56 -6.94 26.72
N GLU A 110 9.25 -7.52 27.70
CA GLU A 110 10.70 -7.32 27.88
C GLU A 110 11.53 -7.93 26.74
N ALA A 111 11.13 -9.11 26.23
CA ALA A 111 11.78 -9.71 25.06
C ALA A 111 11.65 -8.82 23.82
N ALA A 112 10.45 -8.29 23.54
CA ALA A 112 10.21 -7.38 22.42
C ALA A 112 10.92 -6.03 22.58
N ARG A 113 11.10 -5.54 23.82
CA ARG A 113 11.93 -4.36 24.12
C ARG A 113 13.40 -4.61 23.79
N ALA A 114 13.97 -5.69 24.30
CA ALA A 114 15.36 -6.06 24.05
C ALA A 114 15.65 -6.31 22.55
N GLU A 115 14.71 -6.93 21.82
CA GLU A 115 14.81 -7.09 20.37
C GLU A 115 14.74 -5.74 19.63
N SER A 116 13.83 -4.84 20.03
CA SER A 116 13.72 -3.50 19.44
C SER A 116 14.97 -2.64 19.70
N GLU A 117 15.55 -2.71 20.90
CA GLU A 117 16.80 -2.03 21.24
C GLU A 117 17.98 -2.59 20.43
N LYS A 118 18.08 -3.92 20.29
CA LYS A 118 19.09 -4.57 19.45
C LYS A 118 18.96 -4.12 17.99
N LEU A 119 17.75 -4.15 17.42
CA LEU A 119 17.51 -3.71 16.04
C LEU A 119 17.84 -2.22 15.82
N ARG A 120 17.58 -1.36 16.82
CA ARG A 120 17.98 0.05 16.80
C ARG A 120 19.48 0.25 16.86
N ALA A 121 20.19 -0.53 17.66
CA ALA A 121 21.66 -0.50 17.71
C ALA A 121 22.26 -0.93 16.36
N GLN A 122 21.82 -2.08 15.81
CA GLN A 122 22.27 -2.56 14.51
C GLN A 122 22.01 -1.53 13.39
N ALA A 123 20.81 -0.95 13.32
CA ALA A 123 20.50 0.08 12.33
C ALA A 123 21.31 1.39 12.51
N ALA A 124 21.79 1.68 13.73
CA ALA A 124 22.69 2.81 13.98
C ALA A 124 24.13 2.50 13.51
N ASP A 125 24.63 1.29 13.80
CA ASP A 125 25.95 0.81 13.38
C ASP A 125 26.04 0.68 11.85
N ASP A 126 25.00 0.14 11.20
CA ASP A 126 24.84 0.09 9.74
C ASP A 126 24.86 1.51 9.14
N ALA A 127 24.14 2.46 9.76
CA ALA A 127 24.09 3.84 9.31
C ALA A 127 25.39 4.64 9.59
N VAL A 128 26.24 4.20 10.53
CA VAL A 128 27.60 4.74 10.69
C VAL A 128 28.51 4.16 9.60
N SER A 129 28.46 2.84 9.38
CA SER A 129 29.28 2.12 8.39
C SER A 129 29.02 2.64 6.97
N LEU A 130 27.76 2.72 6.55
CA LEU A 130 27.37 3.24 5.24
C LEU A 130 27.80 4.70 5.02
N ARG A 131 27.86 5.53 6.08
CA ARG A 131 28.39 6.90 6.00
C ARG A 131 29.91 6.92 5.84
N ALA A 132 30.63 6.01 6.48
CA ALA A 132 32.08 5.87 6.31
C ALA A 132 32.42 5.42 4.88
N GLU A 133 31.78 4.36 4.38
CA GLU A 133 31.91 3.89 2.99
C GLU A 133 31.57 4.99 1.97
N SER A 134 30.47 5.73 2.21
CA SER A 134 30.07 6.86 1.36
C SER A 134 31.06 8.02 1.38
N GLN A 135 31.84 8.18 2.45
CA GLN A 135 32.86 9.21 2.56
C GLN A 135 34.17 8.76 1.90
N GLU A 136 34.62 7.53 2.15
CA GLU A 136 35.77 6.93 1.49
C GLU A 136 35.62 6.93 -0.05
N LEU A 137 34.44 6.57 -0.56
CA LEU A 137 34.14 6.63 -1.99
C LEU A 137 34.19 8.05 -2.56
N ARG A 138 33.78 9.07 -1.79
CA ARG A 138 33.88 10.48 -2.21
C ARG A 138 35.32 10.96 -2.22
N ASP A 139 36.11 10.57 -1.23
CA ASP A 139 37.50 10.99 -1.10
C ASP A 139 38.39 10.29 -2.16
N SER A 140 38.11 9.02 -2.50
CA SER A 140 38.72 8.34 -3.66
C SER A 140 38.35 9.05 -4.97
N ALA A 141 37.06 9.29 -5.23
CA ALA A 141 36.61 9.97 -6.44
C ALA A 141 37.14 11.41 -6.56
N ALA A 142 37.37 12.10 -5.44
CA ALA A 142 38.02 13.41 -5.43
C ALA A 142 39.53 13.31 -5.77
N ALA A 143 40.24 12.33 -5.21
CA ALA A 143 41.64 12.07 -5.52
C ALA A 143 41.85 11.64 -6.98
N GLU A 144 41.00 10.77 -7.52
CA GLU A 144 40.98 10.36 -8.92
C GLU A 144 40.72 11.55 -9.85
N ARG A 145 39.74 12.39 -9.55
CA ARG A 145 39.46 13.65 -10.28
C ARG A 145 40.70 14.54 -10.31
N ASP A 146 41.35 14.75 -9.18
CA ASP A 146 42.48 15.67 -9.08
C ASP A 146 43.74 15.11 -9.75
N ALA A 147 43.95 13.79 -9.71
CA ALA A 147 44.99 13.11 -10.50
C ALA A 147 44.74 13.24 -12.02
N LEU A 148 43.50 13.08 -12.48
CA LEU A 148 43.13 13.27 -13.89
C LEU A 148 43.29 14.72 -14.35
N LEU A 149 42.94 15.69 -13.50
CA LEU A 149 43.13 17.12 -13.79
C LEU A 149 44.61 17.50 -13.88
N GLU A 150 45.46 16.92 -13.03
CA GLU A 150 46.90 17.18 -13.06
C GLU A 150 47.59 16.48 -14.25
N ALA A 151 47.19 15.25 -14.57
CA ALA A 151 47.66 14.57 -15.78
C ALA A 151 47.33 15.37 -17.05
N ALA A 152 46.08 15.86 -17.17
CA ALA A 152 45.65 16.68 -18.30
C ALA A 152 46.36 18.05 -18.38
N ARG A 153 46.78 18.63 -17.24
CA ARG A 153 47.64 19.82 -17.22
C ARG A 153 49.03 19.52 -17.77
N VAL A 154 49.67 18.45 -17.29
CA VAL A 154 51.01 18.04 -17.73
C VAL A 154 51.02 17.70 -19.22
N GLU A 155 50.00 17.01 -19.73
CA GLU A 155 49.83 16.74 -21.16
C GLU A 155 49.66 18.03 -21.99
N ALA A 156 48.86 18.98 -21.50
CA ALA A 156 48.69 20.28 -22.15
C ALA A 156 49.99 21.12 -22.15
N GLU A 157 50.74 21.14 -21.06
CA GLU A 157 52.04 21.82 -20.95
C GLU A 157 53.09 21.20 -21.87
N GLN A 158 53.16 19.86 -21.94
CA GLN A 158 54.02 19.14 -22.88
C GLN A 158 53.64 19.45 -24.34
N THR A 159 52.34 19.43 -24.66
CA THR A 159 51.83 19.77 -26.01
C THR A 159 52.18 21.21 -26.40
N VAL A 160 51.98 22.17 -25.49
CA VAL A 160 52.34 23.57 -25.71
C VAL A 160 53.85 23.75 -25.87
N THR A 161 54.67 23.03 -25.10
CA THR A 161 56.13 23.09 -25.18
C THR A 161 56.65 22.52 -26.50
N GLY A 162 56.24 21.30 -26.89
CA GLY A 162 56.64 20.69 -28.16
C GLY A 162 56.15 21.46 -29.40
N ALA A 163 55.00 22.15 -29.29
CA ALA A 163 54.54 23.09 -30.31
C ALA A 163 55.42 24.34 -30.40
N GLN A 164 55.87 24.91 -29.27
CA GLN A 164 56.81 26.03 -29.25
C GLN A 164 58.19 25.64 -29.80
N GLU A 165 58.73 24.48 -29.42
CA GLU A 165 60.00 23.95 -29.96
C GLU A 165 59.91 23.72 -31.47
N THR A 166 58.79 23.15 -31.95
CA THR A 166 58.57 22.95 -33.39
C THR A 166 58.41 24.27 -34.14
N ALA A 167 57.71 25.25 -33.58
CA ALA A 167 57.61 26.59 -34.17
C ALA A 167 58.97 27.31 -34.21
N ALA A 168 59.77 27.23 -33.14
CA ALA A 168 61.11 27.80 -33.09
C ALA A 168 62.02 27.18 -34.16
N ARG A 169 62.03 25.85 -34.28
CA ARG A 169 62.74 25.13 -35.35
C ARG A 169 62.31 25.59 -36.74
N LEU A 170 61.00 25.65 -37.02
CA LEU A 170 60.49 26.09 -38.33
C LEU A 170 60.89 27.55 -38.65
N VAL A 171 60.99 28.42 -37.64
CA VAL A 171 61.48 29.80 -37.82
C VAL A 171 62.97 29.83 -38.13
N GLU A 172 63.80 29.01 -37.47
CA GLU A 172 65.23 28.91 -37.79
C GLU A 172 65.50 28.26 -39.17
N GLU A 173 64.75 27.21 -39.52
CA GLU A 173 64.79 26.60 -40.85
C GLU A 173 64.39 27.60 -41.95
N ALA A 174 63.33 28.39 -41.73
CA ALA A 174 62.90 29.45 -42.64
C ALA A 174 63.91 30.62 -42.74
N ARG A 175 64.59 30.97 -41.63
CA ARG A 175 65.69 31.95 -41.62
C ARG A 175 66.88 31.46 -42.42
N ALA A 176 67.32 30.22 -42.20
CA ALA A 176 68.44 29.62 -42.92
C ALA A 176 68.15 29.50 -44.43
N ALA A 177 66.96 29.03 -44.81
CA ALA A 177 66.54 28.99 -46.21
C ALA A 177 66.44 30.39 -46.84
N GLY A 178 65.91 31.37 -46.11
CA GLY A 178 65.86 32.78 -46.53
C GLY A 178 67.24 33.38 -46.80
N GLN A 179 68.21 33.12 -45.91
CA GLN A 179 69.60 33.55 -46.11
C GLN A 179 70.23 32.84 -47.32
N GLN A 180 70.03 31.52 -47.48
CA GLN A 180 70.56 30.80 -48.64
C GLN A 180 70.00 31.30 -49.97
N HIS A 181 68.71 31.66 -50.03
CA HIS A 181 68.13 32.32 -51.20
C HIS A 181 68.75 33.70 -51.47
N LEU A 182 69.11 34.45 -50.43
CA LEU A 182 69.79 35.74 -50.57
C LEU A 182 71.22 35.62 -51.09
N ASP A 183 71.98 34.68 -50.55
CA ASP A 183 73.36 34.43 -50.98
C ASP A 183 73.37 34.01 -52.46
N SER A 184 72.41 33.18 -52.89
CA SER A 184 72.21 32.80 -54.31
C SER A 184 71.81 33.99 -55.18
N ALA A 185 70.75 34.72 -54.81
CA ALA A 185 70.25 35.85 -55.59
C ALA A 185 71.29 36.99 -55.71
N THR A 186 72.14 37.16 -54.68
CA THR A 186 73.25 38.12 -54.70
C THR A 186 74.36 37.65 -55.65
N ALA A 187 74.79 36.40 -55.57
CA ALA A 187 75.79 35.82 -56.48
C ALA A 187 75.30 35.81 -57.95
N GLU A 188 74.02 35.54 -58.20
CA GLU A 188 73.39 35.65 -59.51
C GLU A 188 73.37 37.10 -60.01
N ALA A 189 73.01 38.06 -59.16
CA ALA A 189 73.01 39.48 -59.50
C ALA A 189 74.42 40.01 -59.78
N GLU A 190 75.45 39.57 -59.04
CA GLU A 190 76.84 39.90 -59.31
C GLU A 190 77.34 39.27 -60.62
N THR A 191 76.99 38.01 -60.88
CA THR A 191 77.30 37.32 -62.15
C THR A 191 76.65 38.02 -63.35
N LEU A 192 75.40 38.49 -63.19
CA LEU A 192 74.70 39.26 -64.22
C LEU A 192 75.32 40.64 -64.44
N ARG A 193 75.70 41.36 -63.37
CA ARG A 193 76.45 42.64 -63.47
C ARG A 193 77.79 42.45 -64.18
N ALA A 194 78.54 41.40 -63.83
CA ALA A 194 79.83 41.08 -64.44
C ALA A 194 79.68 40.77 -65.95
N SER A 195 78.72 39.92 -66.31
CA SER A 195 78.39 39.59 -67.70
C SER A 195 77.96 40.82 -68.49
N ALA A 196 77.06 41.65 -67.95
CA ALA A 196 76.59 42.88 -68.60
C ALA A 196 77.71 43.93 -68.74
N SER A 197 78.63 44.01 -67.78
CA SER A 197 79.81 44.88 -67.85
C SER A 197 80.79 44.43 -68.94
N ALA A 198 81.06 43.13 -69.03
CA ALA A 198 81.91 42.53 -70.07
C ALA A 198 81.31 42.71 -71.47
N GLU A 199 79.99 42.51 -71.63
CA GLU A 199 79.30 42.71 -72.90
C GLU A 199 79.23 44.20 -73.27
N SER A 200 79.02 45.10 -72.29
CA SER A 200 79.11 46.54 -72.50
C SER A 200 80.53 47.00 -72.86
N ALA A 201 81.58 46.30 -72.44
CA ALA A 201 82.94 46.54 -72.93
C ALA A 201 83.07 46.10 -74.39
N ARG A 202 82.70 44.85 -74.73
CA ARG A 202 82.71 44.33 -76.11
C ARG A 202 81.95 45.22 -77.10
N ILE A 203 80.72 45.62 -76.77
CA ILE A 203 79.91 46.50 -77.63
C ILE A 203 80.58 47.87 -77.83
N ARG A 204 81.33 48.38 -76.83
CA ARG A 204 82.11 49.62 -77.00
C ARG A 204 83.36 49.42 -77.84
N ASP A 205 84.05 48.29 -77.71
CA ASP A 205 85.22 47.96 -78.51
C ASP A 205 84.83 47.71 -79.98
N GLU A 206 83.76 46.93 -80.22
CA GLU A 206 83.16 46.72 -81.54
C GLU A 206 82.62 48.02 -82.14
N ALA A 207 81.95 48.88 -81.36
CA ALA A 207 81.52 50.19 -81.83
C ALA A 207 82.71 51.12 -82.14
N SER A 208 83.82 51.01 -81.40
CA SER A 208 85.05 51.75 -81.72
C SER A 208 85.66 51.28 -83.04
N LEU A 209 85.81 49.96 -83.23
CA LEU A 209 86.26 49.36 -84.48
C LEU A 209 85.33 49.70 -85.65
N HIS A 210 84.02 49.70 -85.44
CA HIS A 210 83.05 50.05 -86.47
C HIS A 210 83.02 51.56 -86.75
N VAL A 211 83.30 52.44 -85.77
CA VAL A 211 83.52 53.87 -86.02
C VAL A 211 84.84 54.14 -86.76
N GLU A 212 85.89 53.37 -86.50
CA GLU A 212 87.14 53.43 -87.27
C GLU A 212 86.94 52.92 -88.70
N ASP A 213 86.23 51.81 -88.90
CA ASP A 213 85.92 51.30 -90.23
C ASP A 213 84.92 52.18 -90.98
N LEU A 214 83.93 52.77 -90.28
CA LEU A 214 83.01 53.75 -90.87
C LEU A 214 83.75 55.03 -91.24
N ARG A 215 84.72 55.50 -90.45
CA ARG A 215 85.60 56.62 -90.85
C ARG A 215 86.47 56.27 -92.07
N ARG A 216 86.98 55.04 -92.15
CA ARG A 216 87.77 54.55 -93.29
C ARG A 216 86.93 54.42 -94.56
N THR A 217 85.74 53.85 -94.45
CA THR A 217 84.81 53.63 -95.57
C THR A 217 84.13 54.92 -95.99
N THR A 218 83.57 55.74 -95.08
CA THR A 218 83.07 57.07 -95.43
C THR A 218 84.17 58.02 -95.91
N GLY A 219 85.43 57.84 -95.49
CA GLY A 219 86.57 58.53 -96.08
C GLY A 219 86.78 58.19 -97.57
N ALA A 220 86.48 56.95 -97.98
CA ALA A 220 86.50 56.51 -99.38
C ALA A 220 85.17 56.78 -100.12
N GLU A 221 84.03 56.68 -99.43
CA GLU A 221 82.70 56.92 -100.00
C GLU A 221 82.36 58.40 -100.12
N VAL A 222 82.93 59.30 -99.32
CA VAL A 222 82.87 60.73 -99.60
C VAL A 222 83.61 61.02 -100.91
N GLU A 223 84.74 60.36 -101.17
CA GLU A 223 85.45 60.51 -102.45
C GLU A 223 84.72 59.82 -103.62
N GLN A 224 83.91 58.78 -103.39
CA GLN A 224 83.00 58.18 -104.41
C GLN A 224 81.72 59.01 -104.62
N MET A 225 81.06 59.47 -103.56
CA MET A 225 79.87 60.33 -103.64
C MET A 225 80.20 61.69 -104.25
N ARG A 226 81.45 62.18 -104.10
CA ARG A 226 81.99 63.32 -104.83
C ARG A 226 82.09 63.09 -106.35
N LEU A 227 81.98 61.83 -106.81
CA LEU A 227 81.92 61.39 -108.22
C LEU A 227 80.52 60.88 -108.63
N ALA A 228 79.63 60.57 -107.68
CA ALA A 228 78.35 59.86 -107.94
C ALA A 228 77.09 60.67 -107.55
N ALA A 229 77.18 61.64 -106.63
CA ALA A 229 76.15 62.67 -106.46
C ALA A 229 76.04 63.58 -107.71
N GLU A 230 77.00 63.47 -108.62
CA GLU A 230 76.97 64.02 -109.98
C GLU A 230 75.92 63.32 -110.90
N GLU A 231 75.23 62.25 -110.43
CA GLU A 231 74.40 61.37 -111.28
C GLU A 231 72.89 61.26 -110.91
N THR A 232 72.51 60.97 -109.66
CA THR A 232 71.24 60.23 -109.38
C THR A 232 69.97 61.04 -108.99
N LEU A 233 69.89 62.35 -109.22
CA LEU A 233 68.77 63.21 -108.73
C LEU A 233 67.46 63.11 -109.57
N ALA A 234 67.03 61.89 -109.94
CA ALA A 234 66.27 61.67 -111.18
C ALA A 234 64.99 60.77 -111.12
N ALA A 235 64.48 60.36 -109.94
CA ALA A 235 63.55 59.22 -109.81
C ALA A 235 62.10 59.49 -109.27
N ALA A 236 61.64 58.80 -108.21
CA ALA A 236 60.23 58.32 -108.10
C ALA A 236 59.51 58.45 -106.72
N ARG A 237 58.17 58.32 -106.75
CA ARG A 237 57.17 58.12 -105.64
C ARG A 237 55.82 57.65 -106.25
N ALA A 238 55.01 56.80 -105.61
CA ALA A 238 53.75 56.28 -106.24
C ALA A 238 52.53 55.82 -105.38
N GLU A 239 52.68 54.95 -104.36
CA GLU A 239 51.59 54.04 -103.86
C GLU A 239 51.63 53.79 -102.32
N SER A 240 50.66 53.16 -101.61
CA SER A 240 49.18 52.89 -101.75
C SER A 240 48.65 52.17 -100.46
N ASP A 241 47.34 51.91 -100.31
CA ASP A 241 46.63 51.42 -99.08
C ASP A 241 45.69 50.18 -99.30
N ASP A 242 45.19 49.53 -98.20
CA ASP A 242 43.79 49.00 -97.97
C ASP A 242 43.65 47.91 -96.82
N LYS A 243 42.42 47.71 -96.30
CA LYS A 243 41.77 46.51 -95.63
C LYS A 243 41.47 46.44 -94.12
N LEU A 244 40.26 45.94 -93.74
CA LEU A 244 39.66 45.82 -92.38
C LEU A 244 38.42 44.85 -92.29
N ARG A 245 38.01 44.41 -91.04
CA ARG A 245 36.59 44.24 -90.49
C ARG A 245 36.07 42.84 -89.95
N HIS A 246 35.14 42.87 -88.94
CA HIS A 246 34.26 41.83 -88.25
C HIS A 246 34.89 40.96 -87.10
N ALA A 247 34.28 40.46 -85.97
CA ALA A 247 32.94 40.43 -85.26
C ALA A 247 32.00 39.17 -85.44
N SER A 248 31.18 38.61 -84.49
CA SER A 248 31.00 38.68 -82.98
C SER A 248 29.86 37.71 -82.41
N GLU A 249 29.66 37.59 -81.05
CA GLU A 249 28.43 37.13 -80.27
C GLU A 249 28.07 35.59 -80.08
N GLN A 250 27.28 34.99 -79.13
CA GLN A 250 26.49 35.31 -77.85
C GLN A 250 26.01 34.03 -77.03
N THR A 251 25.43 34.11 -75.78
CA THR A 251 25.01 32.96 -74.87
C THR A 251 23.95 33.23 -73.73
N GLU A 252 23.07 32.28 -73.28
CA GLU A 252 22.30 32.32 -71.97
C GLU A 252 21.53 31.03 -71.50
N TRP A 253 21.39 30.74 -70.16
CA TRP A 253 20.19 30.24 -69.38
C TRP A 253 20.49 29.67 -67.96
N ALA A 254 19.65 29.95 -66.94
CA ALA A 254 19.47 29.17 -65.68
C ALA A 254 18.17 29.56 -64.89
N THR A 255 17.74 28.75 -63.89
CA THR A 255 16.93 29.07 -62.65
C THR A 255 15.65 28.22 -62.41
N GLN A 256 15.25 28.11 -61.12
CA GLN A 256 14.00 27.52 -60.52
C GLN A 256 13.98 25.98 -60.33
N THR A 257 13.41 25.37 -59.26
CA THR A 257 12.51 25.84 -58.16
C THR A 257 12.77 25.08 -56.83
N VAL A 258 12.52 25.70 -55.67
CA VAL A 258 12.48 25.04 -54.33
C VAL A 258 11.33 25.61 -53.48
N GLN A 259 10.40 24.77 -52.98
CA GLN A 259 9.52 25.02 -51.81
C GLN A 259 8.53 23.85 -51.54
N SER A 260 8.51 23.29 -50.31
CA SER A 260 7.35 22.64 -49.61
C SER A 260 7.83 21.98 -48.30
N VAL A 261 7.12 22.16 -47.16
CA VAL A 261 7.65 21.88 -45.80
C VAL A 261 6.57 21.50 -44.74
N LEU A 262 6.85 20.44 -43.96
CA LEU A 262 6.37 20.03 -42.60
C LEU A 262 4.90 19.69 -42.27
N ALA A 263 4.77 18.88 -41.20
CA ALA A 263 3.59 18.60 -40.37
C ALA A 263 4.02 18.24 -38.91
N GLY A 264 3.11 18.28 -37.93
CA GLY A 264 3.41 18.09 -36.48
C GLY A 264 2.30 17.37 -35.67
N ALA A 265 2.40 17.30 -34.33
CA ALA A 265 1.58 16.42 -33.48
C ALA A 265 1.28 16.95 -32.05
N ALA A 266 0.37 16.23 -31.33
CA ALA A 266 -0.03 16.36 -29.90
C ALA A 266 -0.93 17.57 -29.54
N THR A 267 -1.82 17.60 -28.52
CA THR A 267 -2.51 16.60 -27.63
C THR A 267 -3.63 17.32 -26.84
N GLU A 268 -4.71 16.65 -26.39
CA GLU A 268 -5.53 17.10 -25.22
C GLU A 268 -6.25 15.92 -24.51
N ALA A 269 -6.97 16.17 -23.40
CA ALA A 269 -7.33 15.19 -22.36
C ALA A 269 -8.75 15.37 -21.73
N ASP A 270 -8.92 14.89 -20.47
CA ASP A 270 -10.15 14.83 -19.63
C ASP A 270 -11.17 13.72 -20.06
N SER A 271 -12.02 13.13 -19.21
CA SER A 271 -12.40 13.55 -17.85
C SER A 271 -12.79 12.42 -16.85
N ILE A 272 -12.65 12.75 -15.55
CA ILE A 272 -13.52 12.40 -14.38
C ILE A 272 -13.81 10.90 -14.10
N ARG A 273 -13.46 10.23 -12.97
CA ARG A 273 -13.38 10.47 -11.50
C ARG A 273 -14.64 10.01 -10.67
N LYS A 274 -14.47 8.94 -9.83
CA LYS A 274 -15.32 8.42 -8.70
C LYS A 274 -16.66 7.70 -9.08
N ALA A 275 -17.25 6.67 -8.43
CA ALA A 275 -17.11 5.87 -7.16
C ALA A 275 -18.00 6.29 -5.94
N ALA A 276 -18.63 5.41 -5.11
CA ALA A 276 -18.94 3.94 -5.13
C ALA A 276 -19.85 3.48 -3.92
N HIS A 277 -20.34 2.21 -3.90
CA HIS A 277 -20.95 1.42 -2.76
C HIS A 277 -22.39 1.79 -2.23
N ALA A 278 -23.19 0.95 -1.51
CA ALA A 278 -23.34 -0.54 -1.35
C ALA A 278 -24.62 -0.95 -0.51
N ASP A 279 -24.86 -2.28 -0.33
CA ASP A 279 -25.69 -3.01 0.69
C ASP A 279 -27.26 -3.03 0.68
N ALA A 280 -27.88 -3.82 1.58
CA ALA A 280 -29.14 -4.59 1.36
C ALA A 280 -30.16 -4.67 2.54
N GLY A 281 -31.34 -5.31 2.33
CA GLY A 281 -32.38 -5.57 3.36
C GLY A 281 -33.67 -6.28 2.84
N ASP A 282 -34.54 -6.82 3.72
CA ASP A 282 -35.59 -7.82 3.39
C ASP A 282 -36.93 -7.69 4.18
N HIS A 283 -37.96 -8.50 3.81
CA HIS A 283 -38.95 -9.19 4.67
C HIS A 283 -40.48 -8.83 4.63
N VAL A 284 -41.29 -9.80 5.13
CA VAL A 284 -42.72 -9.73 5.63
C VAL A 284 -43.91 -10.05 4.68
N ARG A 285 -44.48 -11.27 4.84
CA ARG A 285 -45.71 -11.39 5.67
C ARG A 285 -47.02 -11.89 5.00
N ARG A 286 -47.81 -10.94 4.48
CA ARG A 286 -49.26 -10.86 4.78
C ARG A 286 -50.21 -11.48 3.74
N ALA A 287 -50.50 -12.78 3.86
CA ALA A 287 -51.63 -13.44 3.18
C ALA A 287 -52.22 -14.62 3.99
N ARG A 288 -53.17 -14.36 4.91
CA ARG A 288 -53.85 -15.39 5.75
C ARG A 288 -55.21 -14.87 6.27
N GLU A 289 -56.33 -15.01 5.55
CA GLU A 289 -57.59 -14.36 6.03
C GLU A 289 -58.97 -14.86 5.52
N ARG A 290 -59.17 -16.11 5.03
CA ARG A 290 -60.52 -16.63 4.61
C ARG A 290 -60.60 -18.16 4.79
N ALA A 291 -61.69 -18.84 5.17
CA ALA A 291 -62.97 -18.52 5.87
C ALA A 291 -63.64 -19.85 6.37
N HIS A 292 -64.79 -19.84 7.08
CA HIS A 292 -65.40 -21.02 7.79
C HIS A 292 -66.97 -21.03 7.82
N GLY A 293 -67.63 -22.19 8.09
CA GLY A 293 -69.00 -22.24 8.71
C GLY A 293 -69.92 -23.51 8.53
N ILE A 294 -70.89 -23.67 9.48
CA ILE A 294 -72.25 -24.33 9.45
C ILE A 294 -72.44 -25.85 9.85
N ILE A 295 -73.25 -26.13 10.93
CA ILE A 295 -73.83 -27.44 11.43
C ILE A 295 -75.06 -27.21 12.40
N ALA A 296 -76.11 -28.08 12.52
CA ALA A 296 -76.92 -28.43 13.77
C ALA A 296 -78.31 -29.23 13.66
N ALA A 297 -78.68 -30.04 14.71
CA ALA A 297 -80.03 -30.28 15.39
C ALA A 297 -80.89 -31.63 15.35
N ILE A 298 -81.62 -31.96 16.49
CA ILE A 298 -82.90 -32.77 16.75
C ILE A 298 -82.90 -34.19 17.48
N ASP A 299 -83.79 -34.44 18.51
CA ASP A 299 -84.18 -35.76 19.20
C ASP A 299 -85.43 -35.69 20.20
N ALA A 300 -86.07 -36.80 20.71
CA ALA A 300 -86.70 -37.01 22.09
C ALA A 300 -87.66 -38.27 22.41
N ARG A 301 -87.77 -38.68 23.72
CA ARG A 301 -88.92 -39.30 24.54
C ARG A 301 -89.15 -40.86 24.73
N VAL A 302 -88.81 -41.45 25.90
CA VAL A 302 -89.25 -42.79 26.46
C VAL A 302 -89.38 -42.75 28.01
N ALA A 303 -90.27 -43.53 28.67
CA ALA A 303 -90.63 -43.32 30.10
C ALA A 303 -90.96 -44.54 31.05
N ILE A 304 -92.23 -44.85 31.32
CA ILE A 304 -92.78 -44.87 32.72
C ILE A 304 -92.41 -46.03 33.70
N GLU A 305 -92.74 -47.30 33.44
CA GLU A 305 -92.83 -48.43 34.43
C GLU A 305 -91.55 -48.74 35.26
N LEU A 306 -90.44 -48.06 34.99
CA LEU A 306 -89.26 -47.97 35.85
C LEU A 306 -89.61 -47.21 37.16
N ALA A 307 -90.44 -47.83 38.02
CA ALA A 307 -91.27 -47.13 39.02
C ALA A 307 -91.02 -47.52 40.49
N GLU A 308 -91.45 -48.70 40.97
CA GLU A 308 -91.63 -48.94 42.43
C GLU A 308 -90.67 -49.98 43.05
N GLY A 309 -90.27 -51.03 42.33
CA GLY A 309 -89.08 -51.83 42.71
C GLY A 309 -87.82 -50.96 42.80
N LYS A 310 -87.83 -49.87 42.01
CA LYS A 310 -86.93 -48.73 42.07
C LYS A 310 -86.86 -48.05 43.44
N GLN A 311 -87.82 -48.23 44.36
CA GLN A 311 -87.86 -47.48 45.63
C GLN A 311 -87.10 -48.15 46.78
N ARG A 312 -87.17 -49.48 46.96
CA ARG A 312 -86.24 -50.17 47.89
C ARG A 312 -84.88 -50.45 47.28
N ALA A 313 -84.81 -50.53 45.95
CA ALA A 313 -83.56 -50.27 45.25
C ALA A 313 -83.08 -48.87 45.67
N ALA A 314 -83.85 -47.80 45.43
CA ALA A 314 -83.48 -46.45 45.84
C ALA A 314 -83.20 -46.26 47.33
N GLU A 315 -83.72 -47.01 48.29
CA GLU A 315 -83.31 -46.82 49.70
C GLU A 315 -81.87 -47.31 49.95
N ILE A 316 -81.53 -48.51 49.46
CA ILE A 316 -80.16 -49.07 49.58
C ILE A 316 -79.21 -48.40 48.59
N GLU A 317 -79.68 -48.11 47.37
CA GLU A 317 -79.00 -47.33 46.34
C GLU A 317 -78.88 -45.85 46.76
N HIS A 318 -79.73 -45.29 47.62
CA HIS A 318 -79.55 -43.94 48.19
C HIS A 318 -78.54 -43.95 49.32
N ALA A 319 -78.56 -44.94 50.23
CA ALA A 319 -77.49 -45.07 51.24
C ALA A 319 -76.13 -45.37 50.57
N ALA A 320 -76.10 -46.26 49.58
CA ALA A 320 -74.90 -46.60 48.83
C ALA A 320 -74.46 -45.49 47.86
N SER A 321 -75.38 -44.74 47.24
CA SER A 321 -75.02 -43.57 46.43
C SER A 321 -74.77 -42.31 47.26
N GLN A 322 -75.24 -42.21 48.50
CA GLN A 322 -74.77 -41.21 49.47
C GLN A 322 -73.33 -41.53 49.84
N ALA A 323 -73.03 -42.73 50.34
CA ALA A 323 -71.67 -43.13 50.66
C ALA A 323 -70.73 -43.10 49.43
N ALA A 324 -71.19 -43.51 48.26
CA ALA A 324 -70.42 -43.42 47.03
C ALA A 324 -70.34 -41.98 46.49
N ALA A 325 -71.33 -41.11 46.68
CA ALA A 325 -71.23 -39.69 46.32
C ALA A 325 -70.35 -38.92 47.31
N GLU A 326 -70.33 -39.28 48.59
CA GLU A 326 -69.39 -38.78 49.59
C GLU A 326 -67.97 -39.19 49.22
N ARG A 327 -67.70 -40.50 49.02
CA ARG A 327 -66.37 -40.95 48.56
C ARG A 327 -66.00 -40.41 47.17
N THR A 328 -66.96 -40.19 46.28
CA THR A 328 -66.71 -39.55 44.97
C THR A 328 -66.52 -38.04 45.11
N ALA A 329 -67.13 -37.38 46.09
CA ALA A 329 -66.94 -35.96 46.38
C ALA A 329 -65.61 -35.72 47.10
N GLU A 330 -65.22 -36.58 48.03
CA GLU A 330 -63.87 -36.62 48.60
C GLU A 330 -62.82 -36.88 47.51
N ALA A 331 -63.00 -37.92 46.68
CA ALA A 331 -62.08 -38.21 45.59
C ALA A 331 -62.01 -37.07 44.56
N LYS A 332 -63.15 -36.44 44.23
CA LYS A 332 -63.18 -35.24 43.38
C LYS A 332 -62.51 -34.05 44.06
N ALA A 333 -62.72 -33.81 45.36
CA ALA A 333 -62.08 -32.71 46.07
C ALA A 333 -60.56 -32.91 46.17
N VAL A 334 -60.09 -34.14 46.39
CA VAL A 334 -58.67 -34.48 46.37
C VAL A 334 -58.09 -34.37 44.96
N LEU A 335 -58.80 -34.81 43.92
CA LEU A 335 -58.38 -34.63 42.53
C LEU A 335 -58.37 -33.16 42.10
N GLU A 336 -59.38 -32.37 42.49
CA GLU A 336 -59.47 -30.93 42.21
C GLU A 336 -58.38 -30.15 42.97
N GLN A 337 -58.11 -30.51 44.23
CA GLN A 337 -57.01 -29.94 45.00
C GLN A 337 -55.65 -30.30 44.38
N ALA A 338 -55.44 -31.56 43.99
CA ALA A 338 -54.22 -32.00 43.31
C ALA A 338 -54.07 -31.37 41.91
N HIS A 339 -55.17 -31.15 41.20
CA HIS A 339 -55.18 -30.45 39.91
C HIS A 339 -54.86 -28.96 40.09
N THR A 340 -55.48 -28.29 41.06
CA THR A 340 -55.20 -26.89 41.42
C THR A 340 -53.75 -26.71 41.87
N GLU A 341 -53.21 -27.65 42.65
CA GLU A 341 -51.80 -27.62 43.09
C GLU A 341 -50.85 -27.91 41.91
N ALA A 342 -51.18 -28.85 41.02
CA ALA A 342 -50.40 -29.09 39.81
C ALA A 342 -50.43 -27.89 38.85
N GLU A 343 -51.59 -27.24 38.67
CA GLU A 343 -51.71 -26.01 37.89
C GLU A 343 -50.93 -24.86 38.52
N ARG A 344 -50.98 -24.71 39.85
CA ARG A 344 -50.17 -23.73 40.58
C ARG A 344 -48.68 -23.98 40.40
N ILE A 345 -48.21 -25.22 40.57
CA ILE A 345 -46.79 -25.59 40.40
C ILE A 345 -46.34 -25.37 38.95
N MET A 346 -47.18 -25.71 37.96
CA MET A 346 -46.89 -25.45 36.55
C MET A 346 -46.86 -23.95 36.25
N ALA A 347 -47.78 -23.16 36.80
CA ALA A 347 -47.79 -21.71 36.67
C ALA A 347 -46.55 -21.08 37.32
N ASP A 348 -46.25 -21.41 38.58
CA ASP A 348 -45.07 -20.94 39.33
C ASP A 348 -43.76 -21.25 38.55
N ALA A 349 -43.65 -22.46 37.97
CA ALA A 349 -42.49 -22.89 37.19
C ALA A 349 -42.41 -22.22 35.79
N THR A 350 -43.54 -21.97 35.13
CA THR A 350 -43.58 -21.18 33.88
C THR A 350 -43.18 -19.72 34.16
N ASP A 351 -43.71 -19.12 35.22
CA ASP A 351 -43.38 -17.76 35.70
C ASP A 351 -41.87 -17.63 35.98
N GLU A 352 -41.25 -18.62 36.65
CA GLU A 352 -39.81 -18.62 36.89
C GLU A 352 -39.00 -18.79 35.59
N SER A 353 -39.44 -19.69 34.71
CA SER A 353 -38.80 -19.94 33.40
C SER A 353 -38.83 -18.71 32.50
N GLU A 354 -39.98 -18.05 32.35
CA GLU A 354 -40.12 -16.82 31.56
C GLU A 354 -39.24 -15.70 32.15
N ARG A 355 -39.27 -15.50 33.48
CA ARG A 355 -38.38 -14.54 34.15
C ARG A 355 -36.90 -14.90 33.99
N ALA A 356 -36.54 -16.18 33.85
CA ALA A 356 -35.17 -16.61 33.59
C ALA A 356 -34.75 -16.31 32.15
N VAL A 357 -35.62 -16.59 31.17
CA VAL A 357 -35.42 -16.21 29.76
C VAL A 357 -35.26 -14.70 29.63
N GLU A 358 -36.15 -13.88 30.21
CA GLU A 358 -36.02 -12.42 30.18
C GLU A 358 -34.69 -11.89 30.76
N ARG A 359 -34.14 -12.56 31.80
CA ARG A 359 -32.84 -12.20 32.39
C ARG A 359 -31.69 -12.55 31.45
N LEU A 360 -31.78 -13.69 30.76
CA LEU A 360 -30.78 -14.13 29.78
C LEU A 360 -30.83 -13.29 28.50
N GLU A 361 -32.02 -12.95 28.00
CA GLU A 361 -32.20 -12.09 26.83
C GLU A 361 -31.72 -10.65 27.09
N ARG A 362 -32.00 -10.09 28.27
CA ARG A 362 -31.44 -8.78 28.67
C ARG A 362 -29.92 -8.80 28.73
N ARG A 363 -29.32 -9.79 29.43
CA ARG A 363 -27.85 -9.95 29.47
C ARG A 363 -27.25 -10.14 28.08
N ARG A 364 -27.93 -10.88 27.19
CA ARG A 364 -27.52 -11.07 25.80
C ARG A 364 -27.57 -9.75 25.03
N ALA A 365 -28.66 -9.00 25.11
CA ALA A 365 -28.79 -7.71 24.45
C ALA A 365 -27.78 -6.68 24.97
N GLU A 366 -27.51 -6.65 26.27
CA GLU A 366 -26.46 -5.84 26.90
C GLU A 366 -25.07 -6.21 26.37
N ALA A 367 -24.76 -7.51 26.27
CA ALA A 367 -23.49 -8.02 25.75
C ALA A 367 -23.32 -7.76 24.23
N GLU A 368 -24.36 -7.99 23.42
CA GLU A 368 -24.37 -7.68 21.99
C GLU A 368 -24.22 -6.17 21.74
N SER A 369 -24.89 -5.34 22.53
CA SER A 369 -24.79 -3.88 22.51
C SER A 369 -23.40 -3.39 22.96
N GLY A 370 -22.80 -4.03 23.97
CA GLY A 370 -21.42 -3.79 24.41
C GLY A 370 -20.40 -4.17 23.34
N ALA A 371 -20.52 -5.35 22.74
CA ALA A 371 -19.69 -5.80 21.63
C ALA A 371 -19.84 -4.91 20.39
N ALA A 372 -21.05 -4.40 20.10
CA ALA A 372 -21.28 -3.43 19.03
C ALA A 372 -20.55 -2.10 19.29
N ARG A 373 -20.65 -1.55 20.52
CA ARG A 373 -19.88 -0.36 20.91
C ARG A 373 -18.36 -0.57 20.81
N LEU A 374 -17.85 -1.70 21.29
CA LEU A 374 -16.43 -2.02 21.20
C LEU A 374 -15.95 -2.16 19.75
N ARG A 375 -16.72 -2.81 18.87
CA ARG A 375 -16.42 -2.88 17.43
C ARG A 375 -16.44 -1.50 16.77
N ALA A 376 -17.39 -0.63 17.13
CA ALA A 376 -17.47 0.73 16.61
C ALA A 376 -16.26 1.57 17.03
N LEU A 377 -15.89 1.54 18.32
CA LEU A 377 -14.70 2.24 18.84
C LEU A 377 -13.41 1.73 18.19
N VAL A 378 -13.22 0.41 18.06
CA VAL A 378 -12.05 -0.18 17.40
C VAL A 378 -12.02 0.16 15.90
N ALA A 379 -13.17 0.21 15.23
CA ALA A 379 -13.25 0.64 13.84
C ALA A 379 -12.87 2.12 13.69
N GLU A 380 -13.37 3.00 14.57
CA GLU A 380 -13.00 4.42 14.58
C GLU A 380 -11.49 4.59 14.82
N GLU A 381 -10.93 3.93 15.84
CA GLU A 381 -9.51 3.97 16.17
C GLU A 381 -8.63 3.48 15.00
N VAL A 382 -9.02 2.38 14.35
CA VAL A 382 -8.33 1.88 13.15
C VAL A 382 -8.45 2.85 11.97
N THR A 383 -9.57 3.57 11.81
CA THR A 383 -9.65 4.63 10.79
C THR A 383 -8.82 5.87 11.14
N ARG A 384 -8.75 6.25 12.42
CA ARG A 384 -7.95 7.39 12.89
C ARG A 384 -6.45 7.11 12.73
N SER A 385 -5.98 5.98 13.26
CA SER A 385 -4.60 5.52 13.11
C SER A 385 -4.18 5.34 11.65
N ARG A 386 -5.10 4.90 10.76
CA ARG A 386 -4.83 4.84 9.31
C ARG A 386 -4.78 6.22 8.63
N ALA A 387 -5.49 7.21 9.14
CA ALA A 387 -5.44 8.59 8.65
C ALA A 387 -4.16 9.28 9.13
N GLU A 388 -3.83 9.17 10.41
CA GLU A 388 -2.57 9.64 11.01
C GLU A 388 -1.36 9.04 10.26
N ALA A 389 -1.29 7.71 10.17
CA ALA A 389 -0.24 7.03 9.40
C ALA A 389 -0.32 7.25 7.87
N ALA A 390 -1.34 7.93 7.34
CA ALA A 390 -1.34 8.42 5.95
C ALA A 390 -0.81 9.86 5.84
N GLU A 391 -1.06 10.69 6.85
CA GLU A 391 -0.55 12.06 6.94
C GLU A 391 0.94 12.09 7.32
N ASP A 392 1.41 11.22 8.22
CA ASP A 392 2.83 11.02 8.51
C ASP A 392 3.61 10.64 7.24
N ARG A 393 3.04 9.71 6.45
CA ARG A 393 3.59 9.30 5.14
C ARG A 393 3.45 10.37 4.06
N ARG A 394 2.67 11.42 4.29
CA ARG A 394 2.59 12.60 3.42
C ARG A 394 3.67 13.61 3.83
N SER A 395 3.75 13.98 5.11
CA SER A 395 4.79 14.86 5.66
C SER A 395 6.18 14.34 5.31
N ALA A 396 6.48 13.07 5.60
CA ALA A 396 7.76 12.46 5.27
C ALA A 396 8.07 12.41 3.75
N ARG A 397 7.05 12.46 2.88
CA ARG A 397 7.24 12.60 1.41
C ARG A 397 7.48 14.04 0.99
N GLU A 398 6.77 15.00 1.59
CA GLU A 398 6.93 16.43 1.33
C GLU A 398 8.30 16.92 1.85
N GLU A 399 8.73 16.47 3.03
CA GLU A 399 10.06 16.65 3.60
C GLU A 399 11.15 16.02 2.71
N ALA A 400 10.98 14.77 2.26
CA ALA A 400 11.95 14.12 1.37
C ALA A 400 12.04 14.81 -0.01
N LEU A 401 10.91 15.32 -0.53
CA LEU A 401 10.89 16.12 -1.76
C LEU A 401 11.56 17.48 -1.57
N ALA A 402 11.40 18.12 -0.40
CA ALA A 402 12.10 19.35 -0.05
C ALA A 402 13.63 19.11 0.01
N MET A 403 14.10 18.10 0.75
CA MET A 403 15.53 17.75 0.81
C MET A 403 16.13 17.45 -0.58
N VAL A 404 15.37 16.81 -1.48
CA VAL A 404 15.80 16.55 -2.87
C VAL A 404 15.77 17.83 -3.73
N ALA A 405 14.88 18.77 -3.46
CA ALA A 405 14.86 20.07 -4.14
C ALA A 405 16.03 20.96 -3.67
N ASP A 406 16.26 21.04 -2.36
CA ASP A 406 17.35 21.80 -1.75
C ASP A 406 18.71 21.24 -2.20
N GLY A 407 18.92 19.93 -2.11
CA GLY A 407 20.16 19.29 -2.59
C GLY A 407 20.41 19.43 -4.09
N ARG A 408 19.36 19.62 -4.90
CA ARG A 408 19.50 20.00 -6.32
C ARG A 408 19.88 21.48 -6.47
N ALA A 409 19.25 22.38 -5.71
CA ALA A 409 19.58 23.80 -5.72
C ALA A 409 21.02 24.06 -5.24
N GLU A 410 21.50 23.34 -4.23
CA GLU A 410 22.90 23.34 -3.80
C GLU A 410 23.83 22.81 -4.89
N ALA A 411 23.50 21.67 -5.53
CA ALA A 411 24.30 21.11 -6.61
C ALA A 411 24.41 22.05 -7.83
N ASP A 412 23.33 22.75 -8.19
CA ASP A 412 23.33 23.72 -9.28
C ASP A 412 24.04 25.04 -8.90
N GLN A 413 23.93 25.51 -7.65
CA GLN A 413 24.77 26.60 -7.13
C GLN A 413 26.26 26.23 -7.17
N LEU A 414 26.61 24.98 -6.83
CA LEU A 414 27.99 24.48 -6.88
C LEU A 414 28.50 24.39 -8.33
N ARG A 415 27.66 23.91 -9.27
CA ARG A 415 27.96 23.89 -10.72
C ARG A 415 28.19 25.28 -11.28
N ASP A 416 27.35 26.26 -10.94
CA ASP A 416 27.54 27.65 -11.38
C ASP A 416 28.71 28.33 -10.65
N GLY A 417 29.01 27.95 -9.41
CA GLY A 417 30.24 28.32 -8.73
C GLY A 417 31.48 27.84 -9.48
N ALA A 418 31.51 26.57 -9.87
CA ALA A 418 32.58 25.96 -10.65
C ALA A 418 32.70 26.57 -12.06
N ARG A 419 31.59 26.79 -12.78
CA ARG A 419 31.58 27.51 -14.07
C ARG A 419 32.22 28.89 -13.95
N ARG A 420 31.79 29.70 -12.99
CA ARG A 420 32.33 31.04 -12.73
C ARG A 420 33.77 31.04 -12.22
N ALA A 421 34.27 29.93 -11.69
CA ALA A 421 35.68 29.75 -11.36
C ALA A 421 36.51 29.42 -12.61
N VAL A 422 36.02 28.52 -13.48
CA VAL A 422 36.65 28.19 -14.77
C VAL A 422 36.64 29.40 -15.72
N GLU A 423 35.57 30.20 -15.74
CA GLU A 423 35.50 31.44 -16.52
C GLU A 423 36.51 32.50 -16.04
N ARG A 424 36.68 32.67 -14.72
CA ARG A 424 37.73 33.53 -14.16
C ARG A 424 39.13 33.01 -14.50
N ALA A 425 39.40 31.72 -14.32
CA ALA A 425 40.68 31.13 -14.69
C ALA A 425 40.98 31.30 -16.19
N ARG A 426 39.98 31.16 -17.08
CA ARG A 426 40.11 31.44 -18.52
C ARG A 426 40.36 32.91 -18.80
N ALA A 427 39.70 33.83 -18.10
CA ALA A 427 39.92 35.27 -18.25
C ALA A 427 41.31 35.68 -17.75
N GLU A 428 41.77 35.15 -16.62
CA GLU A 428 43.11 35.33 -16.06
C GLU A 428 44.18 34.78 -17.03
N ILE A 429 43.98 33.58 -17.58
CA ILE A 429 44.86 33.01 -18.62
C ILE A 429 44.89 33.88 -19.89
N ALA A 430 43.76 34.37 -20.37
CA ALA A 430 43.70 35.28 -21.53
C ALA A 430 44.37 36.63 -21.25
N GLN A 431 44.28 37.12 -20.01
CA GLN A 431 44.96 38.34 -19.56
C GLN A 431 46.49 38.13 -19.49
N LEU A 432 46.94 36.98 -18.97
CA LEU A 432 48.34 36.57 -18.95
C LEU A 432 48.88 36.32 -20.37
N GLN A 433 48.10 35.77 -21.29
CA GLN A 433 48.44 35.65 -22.71
C GLN A 433 48.59 37.03 -23.35
N THR A 434 47.64 37.94 -23.12
CA THR A 434 47.72 39.33 -23.62
C THR A 434 48.97 40.05 -23.06
N GLN A 435 49.30 39.81 -21.79
CA GLN A 435 50.47 40.37 -21.12
C GLN A 435 51.78 39.77 -21.67
N ARG A 436 51.84 38.45 -21.87
CA ARG A 436 52.93 37.75 -22.57
C ARG A 436 53.12 38.30 -23.98
N ASP A 437 52.04 38.52 -24.72
CA ASP A 437 52.09 38.98 -26.11
C ASP A 437 52.47 40.46 -26.20
N SER A 438 52.11 41.28 -25.20
CA SER A 438 52.65 42.64 -25.03
C SER A 438 54.15 42.61 -24.74
N ILE A 439 54.60 41.74 -23.81
CA ILE A 439 56.03 41.55 -23.51
C ILE A 439 56.77 41.03 -24.75
N ALA A 440 56.19 40.12 -25.53
CA ALA A 440 56.76 39.65 -26.79
C ALA A 440 56.81 40.76 -27.85
N ALA A 441 55.81 41.65 -27.91
CA ALA A 441 55.80 42.82 -28.80
C ALA A 441 56.69 43.99 -28.33
N GLU A 442 57.06 44.02 -27.05
CA GLU A 442 58.08 44.91 -26.49
C GLU A 442 59.48 44.34 -26.74
N LEU A 443 59.69 43.05 -26.50
CA LEU A 443 60.94 42.34 -26.86
C LEU A 443 61.18 42.34 -28.37
N ALA A 444 60.14 42.18 -29.19
CA ALA A 444 60.23 42.32 -30.65
C ALA A 444 60.47 43.78 -31.09
N ARG A 445 60.04 44.78 -30.30
CA ARG A 445 60.43 46.19 -30.54
C ARG A 445 61.85 46.48 -30.08
N LEU A 446 62.32 45.90 -28.99
CA LEU A 446 63.72 45.98 -28.56
C LEU A 446 64.63 45.28 -29.57
N SER A 447 64.25 44.08 -30.02
CA SER A 447 64.88 43.38 -31.14
C SER A 447 64.85 44.22 -32.40
N GLY A 448 63.70 44.78 -32.78
CA GLY A 448 63.55 45.66 -33.94
C GLY A 448 64.27 47.01 -33.83
N VAL A 449 64.62 47.46 -32.62
CA VAL A 449 65.46 48.65 -32.36
C VAL A 449 66.94 48.27 -32.40
N ILE A 450 67.33 47.09 -31.91
CA ILE A 450 68.66 46.50 -32.12
C ILE A 450 68.87 46.24 -33.62
N GLU A 451 67.84 45.83 -34.35
CA GLU A 451 67.84 45.56 -35.78
C GLU A 451 67.78 46.86 -36.61
N ALA A 452 67.07 47.90 -36.16
CA ALA A 452 67.21 49.25 -36.70
C ALA A 452 68.59 49.89 -36.41
N LEU A 453 69.36 49.32 -35.48
CA LEU A 453 70.77 49.62 -35.24
C LEU A 453 71.73 48.65 -35.95
N SER A 454 71.23 47.61 -36.65
CA SER A 454 72.04 46.67 -37.44
C SER A 454 71.58 46.60 -38.91
N VAL A 455 72.36 47.23 -39.79
CA VAL A 455 72.07 47.40 -41.23
C VAL A 455 71.68 46.06 -41.92
N PRO A 456 70.59 46.02 -42.73
CA PRO A 456 70.08 44.78 -43.31
C PRO A 456 70.57 44.47 -44.74
N GLU A 457 70.72 43.19 -45.06
CA GLU A 457 70.54 42.62 -46.41
C GLU A 457 69.41 41.57 -46.40
N ARG A 458 68.78 41.32 -47.55
CA ARG A 458 67.30 41.49 -47.59
C ARG A 458 66.50 40.61 -48.58
N ALA A 459 65.61 39.77 -48.01
CA ALA A 459 64.35 39.20 -48.54
C ALA A 459 64.32 37.84 -49.30
N THR A 460 63.10 37.27 -49.38
CA THR A 460 62.59 36.22 -50.33
C THR A 460 63.31 34.86 -50.39
N GLY A 461 62.68 33.69 -50.17
CA GLY A 461 61.34 33.37 -49.62
C GLY A 461 60.33 32.75 -50.60
N ALA A 462 59.77 31.58 -50.21
CA ALA A 462 58.49 30.96 -50.61
C ALA A 462 58.25 30.56 -52.10
N PRO A 463 57.29 29.66 -52.41
CA PRO A 463 56.67 28.57 -51.61
C PRO A 463 56.71 27.20 -52.33
N SER A 464 56.16 26.13 -51.71
CA SER A 464 55.06 25.28 -52.27
C SER A 464 55.02 23.83 -51.72
N SER A 465 53.79 23.34 -51.45
CA SER A 465 53.25 21.96 -51.63
C SER A 465 54.05 20.70 -51.25
N SER A 466 53.46 19.61 -50.74
CA SER A 466 52.08 19.29 -50.30
C SER A 466 52.00 17.84 -49.75
N SER A 467 50.87 17.45 -49.14
CA SER A 467 50.47 16.04 -48.78
C SER A 467 51.37 15.33 -47.76
N GLN A 468 50.92 14.33 -46.98
CA GLN A 468 49.60 13.66 -46.82
C GLN A 468 49.46 13.32 -45.31
N THR A 469 48.34 13.69 -44.65
CA THR A 469 47.20 12.80 -44.31
C THR A 469 47.56 11.64 -43.35
N PRO A 470 46.97 11.58 -42.14
CA PRO A 470 47.17 10.48 -41.17
C PRO A 470 46.21 9.31 -41.38
N ASP A 471 46.55 8.15 -40.81
CA ASP A 471 45.66 6.99 -40.64
C ASP A 471 45.25 6.81 -39.16
N GLN A 472 44.19 6.04 -38.90
CA GLN A 472 43.51 5.93 -37.59
C GLN A 472 43.66 4.53 -36.94
N GLU A 473 42.71 4.17 -36.05
CA GLU A 473 42.55 2.86 -35.35
C GLU A 473 43.56 2.64 -34.20
N ASN A 474 43.23 2.72 -32.90
CA ASN A 474 41.98 2.62 -32.11
C ASN A 474 41.34 1.22 -32.00
N SER A 475 41.62 0.50 -30.91
CA SER A 475 40.71 -0.47 -30.26
C SER A 475 41.20 -0.85 -28.84
N ASP A 476 40.32 -1.52 -28.09
CA ASP A 476 40.53 -2.34 -26.88
C ASP A 476 40.78 -1.60 -25.53
N ALA A 477 40.11 -1.95 -24.43
CA ALA A 477 38.91 -2.78 -24.25
C ALA A 477 38.20 -2.47 -22.92
#